data_AF-Q01FT1-F1
#
_entry.id   AF-Q01FT1-F1
#
_cell.length_a   1.000
_cell.length_b   1.000
_cell.length_c   1.000
_cell.angle_alpha   90.00
_cell.angle_beta   90.00
_cell.angle_gamma   90.00
#
_symmetry.space_group_name_H-M   'P 1'
#
loop_
_entity.id
_entity.type
_entity.pdbx_description
1 polymer ?
#
loop_
_entity_poly.entity_id
_entity_poly.type
_entity_poly.pdbx_seq_one_letter_code
_entity_poly.pdbx_strand_id
1 'polypeptide(L)'
;MQEIINAYNPNHPDYKFRTYFYNVVKDPRMRVKPQNVSERKWRELLDAVGGENNPDCLWPVQYDGFEGLMRRKTEASTEIKAQEEFVQAVETATRQIMQWANTEMTRRMQNIKNKAMEHQHRLIKVFRAINQQQMKSYADANGGATPPVSAEEIELLNRFKDLSKRVNRSAASLPRRAEALAAAARLRQDIAPADEIQISDEEKNRIMDVIEKQRAQIDDIERQIEERFAKREELRARRDAERNDAAQRHSSPLSSYALAPASSLFSQPSLRR
;
A
#
# COMPACT_ATOMS: atom_id res chain seq x y z
N MET A 1 70.84 -0.72 16.17
CA MET A 1 70.40 0.54 16.83
C MET A 1 69.73 1.48 15.82
N GLN A 2 70.38 1.88 14.73
CA GLN A 2 69.81 2.80 13.73
C GLN A 2 68.50 2.32 13.09
N GLU A 3 68.39 1.02 12.76
CA GLU A 3 67.16 0.45 12.19
C GLU A 3 65.95 0.54 13.12
N ILE A 4 66.17 0.39 14.42
CA ILE A 4 65.10 0.50 15.44
C ILE A 4 64.68 1.96 15.54
N ILE A 5 65.64 2.90 15.55
CA ILE A 5 65.34 4.35 15.58
C ILE A 5 64.54 4.75 14.32
N ASN A 6 64.92 4.23 13.15
CA ASN A 6 64.23 4.48 11.89
C ASN A 6 62.82 3.87 11.86
N ALA A 7 62.62 2.68 12.45
CA ALA A 7 61.31 2.02 12.52
C ALA A 7 60.29 2.77 13.41
N TYR A 8 60.77 3.58 14.35
CA TYR A 8 59.95 4.39 15.27
C TYR A 8 59.82 5.86 14.84
N ASN A 9 60.52 6.30 13.78
CA ASN A 9 60.45 7.67 13.27
C ASN A 9 59.30 7.82 12.26
N PRO A 10 58.25 8.62 12.55
CA PRO A 10 57.09 8.79 11.66
C PRO A 10 57.44 9.35 10.27
N ASN A 11 58.53 10.12 10.18
CA ASN A 11 58.96 10.76 8.93
C ASN A 11 59.82 9.84 8.07
N HIS A 12 60.22 8.67 8.59
CA HIS A 12 61.06 7.74 7.85
C HIS A 12 60.18 6.81 6.98
N PRO A 13 60.62 6.48 5.74
CA PRO A 13 59.89 5.54 4.88
C PRO A 13 59.74 4.14 5.51
N ASP A 14 60.70 3.72 6.34
CA ASP A 14 60.67 2.43 7.05
C ASP A 14 59.86 2.43 8.37
N TYR A 15 59.00 3.44 8.57
CA TYR A 15 58.15 3.51 9.75
C TYR A 15 57.20 2.31 9.81
N LYS A 16 57.35 1.46 10.84
CA LYS A 16 56.63 0.18 10.92
C LYS A 16 55.19 0.32 11.40
N PHE A 17 54.83 1.40 12.07
CA PHE A 17 53.47 1.62 12.61
C PHE A 17 52.58 2.42 11.66
N ARG A 18 52.82 2.33 10.34
CA ARG A 18 51.99 2.96 9.32
C ARG A 18 50.82 2.05 8.96
N THR A 19 49.60 2.53 9.18
CA THR A 19 48.37 1.80 8.86
C THR A 19 47.52 2.59 7.87
N TYR A 20 46.78 1.88 7.01
CA TYR A 20 45.88 2.48 6.03
C TYR A 20 44.47 1.99 6.28
N PHE A 21 43.53 2.92 6.20
CA PHE A 21 42.11 2.63 6.35
C PHE A 21 41.33 3.28 5.23
N TYR A 22 40.21 2.66 4.87
CA TYR A 22 39.33 3.20 3.84
C TYR A 22 38.25 4.05 4.49
N ASN A 23 38.22 5.33 4.14
CA ASN A 23 37.18 6.27 4.55
C ASN A 23 36.32 6.65 3.35
N VAL A 24 35.05 6.98 3.60
CA VAL A 24 34.12 7.42 2.55
C VAL A 24 34.39 8.89 2.24
N VAL A 25 34.84 9.18 1.01
CA VAL A 25 35.15 10.53 0.54
C VAL A 25 34.31 10.83 -0.71
N LYS A 26 33.18 11.50 -0.48
CA LYS A 26 32.22 11.87 -1.54
C LYS A 26 32.78 12.94 -2.48
N ASP A 27 33.53 13.91 -1.94
CA ASP A 27 34.10 14.99 -2.73
C ASP A 27 35.44 14.58 -3.38
N PRO A 28 35.53 14.53 -4.73
CA PRO A 28 36.76 14.11 -5.41
C PRO A 28 37.97 15.02 -5.13
N ARG A 29 37.73 16.28 -4.73
CA ARG A 29 38.80 17.25 -4.40
C ARG A 29 39.56 16.88 -3.13
N MET A 30 38.95 16.11 -2.24
CA MET A 30 39.55 15.67 -0.97
C MET A 30 40.35 14.37 -1.14
N ARG A 31 40.32 13.77 -2.33
CA ARG A 31 41.06 12.55 -2.67
C ARG A 31 42.52 12.87 -2.96
N VAL A 32 43.31 12.97 -1.90
CA VAL A 32 44.75 13.24 -1.98
C VAL A 32 45.52 11.97 -1.65
N LYS A 33 46.57 11.67 -2.43
CA LYS A 33 47.51 10.59 -2.14
C LYS A 33 48.28 10.90 -0.85
N PRO A 34 48.31 10.00 0.15
CA PRO A 34 49.07 10.22 1.37
C PRO A 34 50.58 10.36 1.12
N GLN A 35 51.26 11.17 1.94
CA GLN A 35 52.69 11.42 1.83
C GLN A 35 53.50 10.20 2.29
N ASN A 36 54.65 9.94 1.66
CA ASN A 36 55.56 8.83 2.00
C ASN A 36 55.00 7.41 1.74
N VAL A 37 54.13 7.26 0.74
CA VAL A 37 53.62 5.95 0.26
C VAL A 37 54.25 5.60 -1.09
N SER A 38 54.84 4.41 -1.19
CA SER A 38 55.37 3.89 -2.46
C SER A 38 54.25 3.72 -3.48
N GLU A 39 54.53 4.03 -4.75
CA GLU A 39 53.51 3.94 -5.82
C GLU A 39 52.93 2.54 -5.99
N ARG A 40 53.74 1.52 -5.72
CA ARG A 40 53.29 0.13 -5.75
C ARG A 40 52.24 -0.13 -4.67
N LYS A 41 52.54 0.23 -3.42
CA LYS A 41 51.61 0.05 -2.30
C LYS A 41 50.35 0.90 -2.46
N TRP A 42 50.49 2.11 -3.02
CA TRP A 42 49.36 2.98 -3.34
C TRP A 42 48.41 2.35 -4.37
N ARG A 43 48.96 1.77 -5.46
CA ARG A 43 48.16 1.04 -6.45
C ARG A 43 47.47 -0.17 -5.84
N GLU A 44 48.16 -0.95 -5.01
CA GLU A 44 47.56 -2.10 -4.31
C GLU A 44 46.37 -1.68 -3.41
N LEU A 45 46.50 -0.57 -2.68
CA LEU A 45 45.41 -0.04 -1.83
C LEU A 45 44.22 0.48 -2.63
N LEU A 46 44.46 1.13 -3.77
CA LEU A 46 43.39 1.57 -4.66
C LEU A 46 42.71 0.41 -5.38
N ASP A 47 43.48 -0.59 -5.82
CA ASP A 47 42.95 -1.79 -6.48
C ASP A 47 42.08 -2.61 -5.53
N ALA A 48 42.46 -2.69 -4.24
CA ALA A 48 41.66 -3.33 -3.20
C ALA A 48 40.24 -2.73 -3.03
N VAL A 49 40.06 -1.45 -3.39
CA VAL A 49 38.76 -0.77 -3.36
C VAL A 49 38.13 -0.65 -4.75
N GLY A 50 38.64 -1.31 -5.78
CA GLY A 50 38.06 -1.25 -7.13
C GLY A 50 38.44 0.02 -7.93
N GLY A 51 39.53 0.68 -7.55
CA GLY A 51 40.11 1.81 -8.27
C GLY A 51 39.62 3.19 -7.81
N GLU A 52 40.06 4.23 -8.52
CA GLU A 52 39.82 5.63 -8.15
C GLU A 52 38.35 6.05 -8.21
N ASN A 53 37.52 5.31 -8.97
CA ASN A 53 36.09 5.58 -9.20
C ASN A 53 35.18 4.48 -8.64
N ASN A 54 35.45 3.99 -7.43
CA ASN A 54 34.56 3.05 -6.74
C ASN A 54 33.17 3.68 -6.48
N PRO A 55 32.05 2.97 -6.75
CA PRO A 55 30.69 3.41 -6.35
C PRO A 55 30.56 3.78 -4.86
N ASP A 56 31.28 3.10 -3.98
CA ASP A 56 31.25 3.31 -2.53
C ASP A 56 32.04 4.55 -2.08
N CYS A 57 32.71 5.25 -3.02
CA CYS A 57 33.52 6.43 -2.76
C CYS A 57 34.60 6.21 -1.67
N LEU A 58 35.11 5.00 -1.53
CA LEU A 58 36.15 4.65 -0.58
C LEU A 58 37.51 5.22 -1.01
N TRP A 59 38.22 5.83 -0.08
CA TRP A 59 39.54 6.39 -0.31
C TRP A 59 40.52 5.94 0.79
N PRO A 60 41.73 5.45 0.45
CA PRO A 60 42.71 5.06 1.46
C PRO A 60 43.30 6.29 2.17
N VAL A 61 43.19 6.32 3.49
CA VAL A 61 43.72 7.34 4.39
C VAL A 61 44.78 6.72 5.29
N GLN A 62 45.89 7.44 5.47
CA GLN A 62 47.01 7.02 6.30
C GLN A 62 46.83 7.48 7.75
N TYR A 63 47.12 6.57 8.67
CA TYR A 63 47.23 6.85 10.10
C TYR A 63 48.56 6.30 10.60
N ASP A 64 49.37 7.19 11.19
CA ASP A 64 50.70 6.87 11.70
C ASP A 64 50.67 6.68 13.21
N GLY A 65 51.16 5.52 13.66
CA GLY A 65 51.37 5.21 15.07
C GLY A 65 50.08 5.07 15.88
N PHE A 66 50.26 5.02 17.20
CA PHE A 66 49.15 4.90 18.15
C PHE A 66 48.31 6.20 18.24
N GLU A 67 48.91 7.36 18.00
CA GLU A 67 48.20 8.64 17.98
C GLU A 67 47.18 8.70 16.83
N GLY A 68 47.58 8.26 15.63
CA GLY A 68 46.66 8.14 14.49
C GLY A 68 45.51 7.16 14.78
N LEU A 69 45.81 6.01 15.39
CA LEU A 69 44.78 5.04 15.79
C LEU A 69 43.81 5.62 16.83
N MET A 70 44.31 6.40 17.81
CA MET A 70 43.43 7.07 18.75
C MET A 70 42.55 8.12 18.10
N ARG A 71 43.09 8.93 17.16
CA ARG A 71 42.30 9.88 16.39
C ARG A 71 41.16 9.17 15.64
N ARG A 72 41.46 8.04 15.01
CA ARG A 72 40.43 7.24 14.32
C ARG A 72 39.40 6.67 15.28
N LYS A 73 39.81 6.19 16.47
CA LYS A 73 38.88 5.71 17.49
C LYS A 73 37.94 6.84 17.93
N THR A 74 38.44 8.06 18.10
CA THR A 74 37.60 9.21 18.44
C THR A 74 36.63 9.57 17.31
N GLU A 75 37.10 9.62 16.06
CA GLU A 75 36.26 9.86 14.86
C GLU A 75 35.14 8.80 14.74
N ALA A 76 35.48 7.52 14.93
CA ALA A 76 34.51 6.43 14.90
C ALA A 76 33.49 6.54 16.05
N SER A 77 33.95 6.93 17.24
CA SER A 77 33.07 7.10 18.41
C SER A 77 32.12 8.29 18.25
N THR A 78 32.54 9.37 17.60
CA THR A 78 31.65 10.50 17.27
C THR A 78 30.62 10.11 16.21
N GLU A 79 31.02 9.34 15.20
CA GLU A 79 30.12 8.88 14.15
C GLU A 79 29.08 7.89 14.69
N ILE A 80 29.48 6.96 15.55
CA ILE A 80 28.55 6.01 16.20
C ILE A 80 27.48 6.77 17.00
N LYS A 81 27.88 7.82 17.74
CA LYS A 81 26.91 8.66 18.48
C LYS A 81 25.95 9.39 17.54
N ALA A 82 26.44 9.97 16.46
CA ALA A 82 25.60 10.62 15.46
C ALA A 82 24.59 9.64 14.82
N GLN A 83 25.02 8.41 14.56
CA GLN A 83 24.14 7.35 14.04
C GLN A 83 23.11 6.89 15.07
N GLU A 84 23.50 6.78 16.34
CA GLU A 84 22.59 6.46 17.44
C GLU A 84 21.51 7.53 17.59
N GLU A 85 21.89 8.81 17.56
CA GLU A 85 20.95 9.94 17.59
C GLU A 85 20.00 9.91 16.38
N PHE A 86 20.52 9.63 15.19
CA PHE A 86 19.69 9.48 13.98
C PHE A 86 18.69 8.34 14.10
N VAL A 87 19.12 7.17 14.58
CA VAL A 87 18.24 6.00 14.79
C VAL A 87 17.15 6.32 15.81
N GLN A 88 17.50 6.98 16.92
CA GLN A 88 16.52 7.43 17.92
C GLN A 88 15.52 8.44 17.34
N ALA A 89 15.98 9.36 16.49
CA ALA A 89 15.09 10.29 15.79
C ALA A 89 14.13 9.58 14.82
N VAL A 90 14.61 8.59 14.06
CA VAL A 90 13.77 7.77 13.18
C VAL A 90 12.76 6.95 13.99
N GLU A 91 13.18 6.38 15.10
CA GLU A 91 12.30 5.60 15.96
C GLU A 91 11.18 6.48 16.54
N THR A 92 11.52 7.65 17.07
CA THR A 92 10.52 8.60 17.60
C THR A 92 9.55 9.09 16.53
N ALA A 93 10.03 9.41 15.32
CA ALA A 93 9.18 9.76 14.18
C ALA A 93 8.24 8.60 13.80
N THR A 94 8.75 7.36 13.79
CA THR A 94 7.96 6.17 13.49
C THR A 94 6.86 5.96 14.53
N ARG A 95 7.17 6.11 15.83
CA ARG A 95 6.17 6.04 16.91
C ARG A 95 5.09 7.12 16.75
N GLN A 96 5.46 8.35 16.40
CA GLN A 96 4.50 9.42 16.15
C GLN A 96 3.57 9.12 14.96
N ILE A 97 4.11 8.59 13.85
CA ILE A 97 3.32 8.17 12.69
C ILE A 97 2.35 7.07 13.08
N MET A 98 2.81 6.03 13.81
CA MET A 98 1.96 4.95 14.27
C MET A 98 0.86 5.45 15.21
N GLN A 99 1.18 6.36 16.13
CA GLN A 99 0.19 6.94 17.03
C GLN A 99 -0.86 7.75 16.25
N TRP A 100 -0.43 8.57 15.29
CA TRP A 100 -1.33 9.35 14.45
C TRP A 100 -2.24 8.45 13.60
N ALA A 101 -1.68 7.39 13.00
CA ALA A 101 -2.43 6.42 12.20
C ALA A 101 -3.48 5.70 13.06
N ASN A 102 -3.08 5.20 14.23
CA ASN A 102 -3.99 4.44 15.09
C ASN A 102 -5.11 5.31 15.68
N THR A 103 -4.82 6.56 16.02
CA THR A 103 -5.80 7.43 16.69
C THR A 103 -6.61 8.26 15.68
N GLU A 104 -5.93 9.11 14.92
CA GLU A 104 -6.58 10.14 14.11
C GLU A 104 -7.09 9.58 12.78
N MET A 105 -6.30 8.74 12.10
CA MET A 105 -6.73 8.14 10.83
C MET A 105 -7.90 7.17 11.04
N THR A 106 -7.85 6.30 12.05
CA THR A 106 -8.97 5.41 12.41
C THR A 106 -10.23 6.21 12.74
N ARG A 107 -10.11 7.28 13.53
CA ARG A 107 -11.24 8.16 13.87
C ARG A 107 -11.84 8.82 12.63
N ARG A 108 -11.01 9.37 11.74
CA ARG A 108 -11.47 9.97 10.48
C ARG A 108 -12.16 8.95 9.59
N MET A 109 -11.59 7.75 9.46
CA MET A 109 -12.19 6.65 8.71
C MET A 109 -13.57 6.29 9.25
N GLN A 110 -13.71 6.16 10.57
CA GLN A 110 -15.00 5.86 11.19
C GLN A 110 -16.01 6.99 10.97
N ASN A 111 -15.59 8.25 11.07
CA ASN A 111 -16.45 9.40 10.81
C ASN A 111 -16.94 9.43 9.36
N ILE A 112 -16.07 9.12 8.40
CA ILE A 112 -16.44 9.01 6.98
C ILE A 112 -17.45 7.88 6.78
N LYS A 113 -17.23 6.71 7.37
CA LYS A 113 -18.18 5.59 7.31
C LYS A 113 -19.55 5.98 7.89
N ASN A 114 -19.57 6.63 9.04
CA ASN A 114 -20.81 7.08 9.68
C ASN A 114 -21.56 8.11 8.81
N LYS A 115 -20.85 9.11 8.26
CA LYS A 115 -21.44 10.10 7.35
C LYS A 115 -21.95 9.46 6.06
N ALA A 116 -21.21 8.50 5.50
CA ALA A 116 -21.66 7.76 4.31
C ALA A 116 -22.96 7.01 4.58
N MET A 117 -23.07 6.31 5.72
CA MET A 117 -24.30 5.64 6.14
C MET A 117 -25.46 6.64 6.35
N GLU A 118 -25.20 7.79 6.97
CA GLU A 118 -26.20 8.84 7.15
C GLU A 118 -26.70 9.38 5.80
N HIS A 119 -25.78 9.65 4.86
CA HIS A 119 -26.12 10.11 3.52
C HIS A 119 -26.91 9.05 2.74
N GLN A 120 -26.51 7.78 2.81
CA GLN A 120 -27.27 6.68 2.21
C GLN A 120 -28.70 6.61 2.79
N HIS A 121 -28.86 6.75 4.10
CA HIS A 121 -30.18 6.76 4.72
C HIS A 121 -31.03 7.98 4.31
N ARG A 122 -30.42 9.17 4.24
CA ARG A 122 -31.10 10.38 3.74
C ARG A 122 -31.52 10.24 2.29
N LEU A 123 -30.65 9.68 1.46
CA LEU A 123 -30.94 9.41 0.05
C LEU A 123 -32.12 8.45 -0.10
N ILE A 124 -32.16 7.35 0.66
CA ILE A 124 -33.31 6.43 0.68
C ILE A 124 -34.61 7.15 1.06
N LYS A 125 -34.58 8.05 2.05
CA LYS A 125 -35.75 8.85 2.44
C LYS A 125 -36.23 9.77 1.32
N VAL A 126 -35.31 10.45 0.65
CA VAL A 126 -35.63 11.33 -0.48
C VAL A 126 -36.22 10.52 -1.65
N PHE A 127 -35.60 9.40 -2.03
CA PHE A 127 -36.13 8.51 -3.06
C PHE A 127 -37.53 8.01 -2.72
N ARG A 128 -37.79 7.66 -1.46
CA ARG A 128 -39.13 7.25 -1.02
C ARG A 128 -40.16 8.38 -1.16
N ALA A 129 -39.78 9.61 -0.80
CA ALA A 129 -40.67 10.77 -0.95
C ALA A 129 -40.95 11.10 -2.42
N ILE A 130 -39.93 11.03 -3.28
CA ILE A 130 -40.07 11.21 -4.73
C ILE A 130 -41.01 10.14 -5.31
N ASN A 131 -40.79 8.86 -5.00
CA ASN A 131 -41.64 7.78 -5.47
C ASN A 131 -43.09 7.94 -4.99
N GLN A 132 -43.30 8.33 -3.73
CA GLN A 132 -44.64 8.59 -3.20
C GLN A 132 -45.33 9.74 -3.94
N GLN A 133 -44.60 10.82 -4.25
CA GLN A 133 -45.14 11.95 -5.00
C GLN A 133 -45.46 11.56 -6.44
N GLN A 134 -44.60 10.77 -7.11
CA GLN A 134 -44.86 10.25 -8.45
C GLN A 134 -46.12 9.37 -8.48
N MET A 135 -46.26 8.47 -7.50
CA MET A 135 -47.44 7.61 -7.35
C MET A 135 -48.71 8.44 -7.15
N LYS A 136 -48.63 9.51 -6.34
CA LYS A 136 -49.74 10.44 -6.12
C LYS A 136 -50.10 11.21 -7.39
N SER A 137 -49.13 11.81 -8.07
CA SER A 137 -49.36 12.55 -9.32
C SER A 137 -49.97 11.67 -10.40
N TYR A 138 -49.56 10.40 -10.48
CA TYR A 138 -50.19 9.44 -11.40
C TYR A 138 -51.64 9.12 -11.00
N ALA A 139 -51.89 8.87 -9.71
CA ALA A 139 -53.24 8.61 -9.22
C ALA A 139 -54.18 9.81 -9.46
N ASP A 140 -53.70 11.03 -9.24
CA ASP A 140 -54.46 12.27 -9.49
C ASP A 140 -54.78 12.45 -10.99
N ALA A 141 -53.85 12.08 -11.89
CA ALA A 141 -54.05 12.13 -13.34
C ALA A 141 -54.98 11.03 -13.88
N ASN A 142 -55.03 9.87 -13.21
CA ASN A 142 -55.73 8.67 -13.69
C ASN A 142 -56.91 8.26 -12.80
N GLY A 143 -57.57 9.24 -12.14
CA GLY A 143 -58.83 9.00 -11.41
C GLY A 143 -58.70 8.05 -10.21
N GLY A 144 -57.55 8.04 -9.53
CA GLY A 144 -57.26 7.19 -8.38
C GLY A 144 -56.64 5.83 -8.73
N ALA A 145 -56.39 5.55 -10.02
CA ALA A 145 -55.71 4.32 -10.42
C ALA A 145 -54.22 4.37 -10.00
N THR A 146 -53.74 3.28 -9.38
CA THR A 146 -52.31 3.14 -9.08
C THR A 146 -51.52 2.74 -10.33
N PRO A 147 -50.25 3.17 -10.47
CA PRO A 147 -49.41 2.71 -11.57
C PRO A 147 -49.29 1.18 -11.56
N PRO A 148 -49.26 0.51 -12.72
CA PRO A 148 -48.97 -0.91 -12.79
C PRO A 148 -47.56 -1.17 -12.25
N VAL A 149 -47.47 -1.97 -11.19
CA VAL A 149 -46.20 -2.36 -10.54
C VAL A 149 -45.39 -3.23 -11.50
N SER A 150 -44.11 -2.90 -11.69
CA SER A 150 -43.26 -3.65 -12.61
C SER A 150 -42.93 -5.05 -12.06
N ALA A 151 -42.60 -6.00 -12.95
CA ALA A 151 -42.19 -7.34 -12.54
C ALA A 151 -40.95 -7.31 -11.60
N GLU A 152 -40.03 -6.37 -11.84
CA GLU A 152 -38.84 -6.15 -11.01
C GLU A 152 -39.18 -5.64 -9.61
N GLU A 153 -40.19 -4.76 -9.48
CA GLU A 153 -40.66 -4.26 -8.19
C GLU A 153 -41.33 -5.36 -7.35
N ILE A 154 -42.07 -6.27 -7.99
CA ILE A 154 -42.66 -7.44 -7.33
C ILE A 154 -41.56 -8.36 -6.79
N GLU A 155 -40.50 -8.60 -7.58
CA GLU A 155 -39.36 -9.39 -7.13
C GLU A 155 -38.64 -8.73 -5.94
N LEU A 156 -38.39 -7.43 -6.02
CA LEU A 156 -37.78 -6.66 -4.94
C LEU A 156 -38.61 -6.73 -3.65
N LEU A 157 -39.94 -6.60 -3.77
CA LEU A 157 -40.86 -6.70 -2.64
C LEU A 157 -40.80 -8.09 -2.00
N ASN A 158 -40.73 -9.16 -2.80
CA ASN A 158 -40.62 -10.52 -2.30
C ASN A 158 -39.30 -10.74 -1.55
N ARG A 159 -38.18 -10.29 -2.13
CA ARG A 159 -36.87 -10.32 -1.46
C ARG A 159 -36.89 -9.54 -0.14
N PHE A 160 -37.53 -8.36 -0.11
CA PHE A 160 -37.67 -7.56 1.11
C PHE A 160 -38.53 -8.26 2.16
N LYS A 161 -39.66 -8.87 1.77
CA LYS A 161 -40.53 -9.65 2.66
C LYS A 161 -39.78 -10.81 3.29
N ASP A 162 -38.97 -11.54 2.51
CA ASP A 162 -38.18 -12.66 3.02
C ASP A 162 -37.09 -12.19 3.98
N LEU A 163 -36.41 -11.10 3.66
CA LEU A 163 -35.40 -10.51 4.53
C LEU A 163 -36.04 -9.98 5.83
N SER A 164 -37.17 -9.30 5.75
CA SER A 164 -37.94 -8.82 6.90
C SER A 164 -38.42 -9.97 7.79
N LYS A 165 -38.92 -11.07 7.20
CA LYS A 165 -39.29 -12.28 7.95
C LYS A 165 -38.09 -12.88 8.68
N ARG A 166 -36.92 -12.97 8.04
CA ARG A 166 -35.69 -13.49 8.66
C ARG A 166 -35.25 -12.59 9.83
N VAL A 167 -35.21 -11.28 9.61
CA VAL A 167 -34.86 -10.30 10.63
C VAL A 167 -35.86 -10.36 11.79
N ASN A 168 -37.16 -10.37 11.54
CA ASN A 168 -38.19 -10.38 12.59
C ASN A 168 -38.29 -11.71 13.34
N ARG A 169 -38.13 -12.87 12.68
CA ARG A 169 -37.98 -14.16 13.36
C ARG A 169 -36.74 -14.16 14.25
N SER A 170 -35.65 -13.56 13.76
CA SER A 170 -34.45 -13.39 14.56
C SER A 170 -34.59 -12.31 15.64
N ALA A 171 -35.43 -11.29 15.48
CA ALA A 171 -35.57 -10.15 16.39
C ALA A 171 -36.17 -10.51 17.76
N ALA A 172 -36.92 -11.60 17.88
CA ALA A 172 -37.29 -12.17 19.18
C ALA A 172 -36.12 -12.90 19.86
N SER A 173 -35.16 -13.38 19.08
CA SER A 173 -34.00 -14.15 19.56
C SER A 173 -32.68 -13.34 19.61
N LEU A 174 -32.60 -12.23 18.89
CA LEU A 174 -31.40 -11.39 18.71
C LEU A 174 -31.08 -10.58 19.95
N PRO A 175 -32.04 -9.86 20.57
CA PRO A 175 -31.83 -9.21 21.86
C PRO A 175 -31.40 -10.24 22.91
N ARG A 176 -32.07 -11.39 22.97
CA ARG A 176 -31.72 -12.47 23.91
C ARG A 176 -30.34 -13.07 23.65
N ARG A 177 -29.91 -13.23 22.40
CA ARG A 177 -28.57 -13.68 22.02
C ARG A 177 -27.51 -12.62 22.31
N ALA A 178 -27.82 -11.35 22.06
CA ALA A 178 -26.93 -10.22 22.36
C ALA A 178 -26.74 -10.06 23.87
N GLU A 179 -27.81 -10.19 24.66
CA GLU A 179 -27.77 -10.21 26.12
C GLU A 179 -27.02 -11.43 26.65
N ALA A 180 -27.25 -12.63 26.09
CA ALA A 180 -26.50 -13.82 26.46
C ALA A 180 -25.01 -13.70 26.15
N LEU A 181 -24.64 -13.10 25.00
CA LEU A 181 -23.25 -12.81 24.65
C LEU A 181 -22.64 -11.73 25.55
N ALA A 182 -23.39 -10.68 25.88
CA ALA A 182 -22.95 -9.65 26.81
C ALA A 182 -22.76 -10.21 28.23
N ALA A 183 -23.65 -11.10 28.68
CA ALA A 183 -23.51 -11.81 29.95
C ALA A 183 -22.29 -12.75 29.94
N ALA A 184 -22.09 -13.52 28.87
CA ALA A 184 -20.93 -14.38 28.71
C ALA A 184 -19.61 -13.59 28.64
N ALA A 185 -19.60 -12.41 28.01
CA ALA A 185 -18.43 -11.54 27.96
C ALA A 185 -18.07 -10.97 29.35
N ARG A 186 -19.08 -10.57 30.14
CA ARG A 186 -18.88 -10.14 31.54
C ARG A 186 -18.30 -11.27 32.38
N LEU A 187 -18.89 -12.47 32.28
CA LEU A 187 -18.37 -13.65 32.98
C LEU A 187 -16.93 -14.00 32.58
N ARG A 188 -16.53 -13.79 31.32
CA ARG A 188 -15.13 -13.98 30.88
C ARG A 188 -14.16 -12.97 31.46
N GLN A 189 -14.60 -11.74 31.76
CA GLN A 189 -13.77 -10.74 32.43
C GLN A 189 -13.60 -11.04 33.93
N ASP A 190 -14.58 -11.71 34.54
CA ASP A 190 -14.56 -12.09 35.96
C ASP A 190 -13.81 -13.40 36.25
N ILE A 191 -13.53 -14.22 35.21
CA ILE A 191 -12.59 -15.34 35.33
C ILE A 191 -11.20 -14.71 35.51
N ALA A 192 -10.76 -14.64 36.76
CA ALA A 192 -9.39 -14.29 37.14
C ALA A 192 -8.38 -15.03 36.24
N PRO A 193 -7.20 -14.44 35.96
CA PRO A 193 -6.16 -15.09 35.16
C PRO A 193 -5.63 -16.30 35.94
N ALA A 194 -6.33 -17.43 35.84
CA ALA A 194 -5.86 -18.70 36.31
C ALA A 194 -4.77 -19.16 35.34
N ASP A 195 -3.57 -19.33 35.89
CA ASP A 195 -2.33 -19.76 35.26
C ASP A 195 -1.77 -18.80 34.19
N GLU A 196 -1.05 -17.77 34.65
CA GLU A 196 0.01 -17.15 33.84
C GLU A 196 1.07 -18.22 33.54
N ILE A 197 0.92 -18.90 32.40
CA ILE A 197 1.96 -19.75 31.83
C ILE A 197 3.16 -18.83 31.57
N GLN A 198 4.20 -18.97 32.38
CA GLN A 198 5.46 -18.27 32.18
C GLN A 198 6.18 -18.86 30.97
N ILE A 199 5.85 -18.34 29.79
CA ILE A 199 6.54 -18.69 28.54
C ILE A 199 7.96 -18.08 28.61
N SER A 200 8.98 -18.91 28.37
CA SER A 200 10.38 -18.45 28.31
C SER A 200 10.56 -17.46 27.16
N ASP A 201 11.45 -16.47 27.29
CA ASP A 201 11.69 -15.49 26.22
C ASP A 201 12.21 -16.16 24.93
N GLU A 202 12.90 -17.29 25.03
CA GLU A 202 13.28 -18.11 23.88
C GLU A 202 12.07 -18.71 23.15
N GLU A 203 11.08 -19.18 23.90
CA GLU A 203 9.84 -19.73 23.34
C GLU A 203 8.98 -18.63 22.72
N LYS A 204 8.93 -17.44 23.34
CA LYS A 204 8.29 -16.26 22.75
C LYS A 204 8.92 -15.91 21.41
N ASN A 205 10.26 -15.86 21.32
CA ASN A 205 10.95 -15.55 20.08
C ASN A 205 10.66 -16.60 18.99
N ARG A 206 10.67 -17.89 19.32
CA ARG A 206 10.29 -18.95 18.37
C ARG A 206 8.84 -18.81 17.89
N ILE A 207 7.92 -18.47 18.80
CA ILE A 207 6.51 -18.24 18.45
C ILE A 207 6.40 -17.02 17.53
N MET A 208 7.10 -15.93 17.84
CA MET A 208 7.10 -14.72 17.00
C MET A 208 7.67 -14.99 15.61
N ASP A 209 8.78 -15.73 15.49
CA ASP A 209 9.34 -16.13 14.19
C ASP A 209 8.35 -16.94 13.35
N VAL A 210 7.59 -17.85 13.99
CA VAL A 210 6.55 -18.63 13.31
C VAL A 210 5.40 -17.72 12.88
N ILE A 211 4.96 -16.79 13.74
CA ILE A 211 3.89 -15.84 13.42
C ILE A 211 4.31 -14.95 12.24
N GLU A 212 5.55 -14.47 12.22
CA GLU A 212 6.06 -13.64 11.11
C GLU A 212 6.13 -14.42 9.80
N LYS A 213 6.61 -15.68 9.84
CA LYS A 213 6.59 -16.56 8.66
C LYS A 213 5.17 -16.81 8.16
N GLN A 214 4.23 -17.08 9.06
CA GLN A 214 2.83 -17.29 8.71
C GLN A 214 2.19 -16.03 8.15
N ARG A 215 2.50 -14.85 8.70
CA ARG A 215 2.02 -13.57 8.18
C ARG A 215 2.53 -13.34 6.76
N ALA A 216 3.83 -13.53 6.51
CA ALA A 216 4.39 -13.40 5.16
C ALA A 216 3.76 -14.39 4.17
N GLN A 217 3.48 -15.62 4.61
CA GLN A 217 2.80 -16.61 3.78
C GLN A 217 1.34 -16.21 3.48
N ILE A 218 0.61 -15.65 4.46
CA ILE A 218 -0.74 -15.14 4.25
C ILE A 218 -0.71 -13.98 3.26
N ASP A 219 0.20 -13.03 3.41
CA ASP A 219 0.34 -11.88 2.51
C ASP A 219 0.63 -12.33 1.06
N ASP A 220 1.46 -13.36 0.87
CA ASP A 220 1.71 -13.95 -0.46
C ASP A 220 0.47 -14.64 -1.03
N ILE A 221 -0.27 -15.39 -0.21
CA ILE A 221 -1.54 -16.01 -0.62
C ILE A 221 -2.57 -14.94 -1.01
N GLU A 222 -2.69 -13.85 -0.25
CA GLU A 222 -3.58 -12.74 -0.55
C GLU A 222 -3.23 -12.12 -1.90
N ARG A 223 -1.95 -11.84 -2.15
CA ARG A 223 -1.48 -11.33 -3.44
C ARG A 223 -1.79 -12.30 -4.59
N GLN A 224 -1.54 -13.59 -4.43
CA GLN A 224 -1.87 -14.60 -5.44
C GLN A 224 -3.38 -14.66 -5.72
N ILE A 225 -4.21 -14.48 -4.70
CA ILE A 225 -5.66 -14.42 -4.83
C ILE A 225 -6.07 -13.18 -5.63
N GLU A 226 -5.53 -12.01 -5.30
CA GLU A 226 -5.80 -10.76 -6.02
C GLU A 226 -5.40 -10.84 -7.50
N GLU A 227 -4.20 -11.38 -7.80
CA GLU A 227 -3.74 -11.59 -9.17
C GLU A 227 -4.65 -12.57 -9.93
N ARG A 228 -5.13 -13.63 -9.29
CA ARG A 228 -6.10 -14.57 -9.88
C ARG A 228 -7.45 -13.92 -10.12
N PHE A 229 -7.92 -13.05 -9.22
CA PHE A 229 -9.17 -12.30 -9.41
C PHE A 229 -9.05 -11.31 -10.56
N ALA A 230 -7.95 -10.53 -10.62
CA ALA A 230 -7.69 -9.60 -11.72
C ALA A 230 -7.68 -10.32 -13.08
N LYS A 231 -6.94 -11.43 -13.18
CA LYS A 231 -6.89 -12.25 -14.40
C LYS A 231 -8.26 -12.83 -14.79
N ARG A 232 -9.07 -13.21 -13.80
CA ARG A 232 -10.44 -13.71 -14.04
C ARG A 232 -11.37 -12.60 -14.54
N GLU A 233 -11.27 -11.40 -13.99
CA GLU A 233 -12.03 -10.24 -14.45
C GLU A 233 -11.62 -9.82 -15.87
N GLU A 234 -10.33 -9.82 -16.20
CA GLU A 234 -9.86 -9.58 -17.58
C GLU A 234 -10.42 -10.61 -18.57
N LEU A 235 -10.43 -11.90 -18.18
CA LEU A 235 -11.00 -12.97 -19.00
C LEU A 235 -12.53 -12.88 -19.14
N ARG A 236 -13.22 -12.32 -18.14
CA ARG A 236 -14.66 -12.03 -18.23
C ARG A 236 -14.91 -10.86 -19.18
N ALA A 237 -14.20 -9.76 -19.01
CA ALA A 237 -14.28 -8.59 -19.87
C ALA A 237 -13.98 -8.93 -21.35
N ARG A 238 -12.97 -9.77 -21.62
CA ARG A 238 -12.69 -10.27 -22.98
C ARG A 238 -13.83 -11.09 -23.55
N ARG A 239 -14.40 -12.03 -22.78
CA ARG A 239 -15.55 -12.84 -23.22
C ARG A 239 -16.79 -11.99 -23.48
N ASP A 240 -17.05 -10.99 -22.65
CA ASP A 240 -18.18 -10.07 -22.84
C ASP A 240 -17.96 -9.18 -24.08
N ALA A 241 -16.73 -8.75 -24.34
CA ALA A 241 -16.37 -8.02 -25.57
C ALA A 241 -16.54 -8.90 -26.83
N GLU A 242 -16.06 -10.15 -26.80
CA GLU A 242 -16.23 -11.13 -27.90
C GLU A 242 -17.72 -11.45 -28.14
N ARG A 243 -18.52 -11.57 -27.07
CA ARG A 243 -19.97 -11.79 -27.18
C ARG A 243 -20.69 -10.58 -27.79
N ASN A 244 -20.29 -9.36 -27.44
CA ASN A 244 -20.84 -8.14 -28.02
C ASN A 244 -20.44 -7.95 -29.50
N ASP A 245 -19.20 -8.29 -29.88
CA ASP A 245 -18.76 -8.26 -31.29
C ASP A 245 -19.48 -9.33 -32.12
N ALA A 246 -19.67 -10.55 -31.58
CA ALA A 246 -20.48 -11.58 -32.23
C ALA A 246 -21.95 -11.15 -32.41
N ALA A 247 -22.54 -10.48 -31.41
CA ALA A 247 -23.89 -9.94 -31.51
C ALA A 247 -24.01 -8.81 -32.57
N GLN A 248 -22.98 -7.98 -32.74
CA GLN A 248 -22.93 -6.97 -33.81
C GLN A 248 -22.75 -7.57 -35.21
N ARG A 249 -21.99 -8.67 -35.33
CA ARG A 249 -21.80 -9.37 -36.62
C ARG A 249 -23.04 -10.13 -37.08
N HIS A 250 -23.86 -10.63 -36.16
CA HIS A 250 -25.12 -11.30 -36.49
C HIS A 250 -26.31 -10.34 -36.69
N SER A 251 -26.19 -9.06 -36.33
CA SER A 251 -27.22 -8.04 -36.59
C SER A 251 -27.06 -7.29 -37.93
N SER A 252 -26.06 -7.66 -38.74
CA SER A 252 -25.92 -7.21 -40.13
C SER A 252 -25.78 -8.44 -41.05
N PRO A 253 -26.85 -8.81 -41.79
CA PRO A 253 -27.06 -8.17 -43.10
C PRO A 253 -28.54 -8.00 -43.45
N LEU A 254 -28.90 -6.84 -44.05
CA LEU A 254 -29.93 -6.65 -45.09
C LEU A 254 -30.19 -5.14 -45.26
N SER A 255 -29.27 -4.42 -45.88
CA SER A 255 -29.61 -3.16 -46.57
C SER A 255 -28.52 -2.79 -47.57
N SER A 256 -28.62 -3.36 -48.76
CA SER A 256 -27.98 -2.82 -49.97
C SER A 256 -28.90 -3.05 -51.16
N TYR A 257 -30.04 -2.36 -51.17
CA TYR A 257 -30.69 -2.05 -52.44
C TYR A 257 -30.01 -0.79 -53.00
N ALA A 258 -29.15 -1.01 -53.98
CA ALA A 258 -28.64 0.02 -54.85
C ALA A 258 -29.80 0.58 -55.71
N LEU A 259 -30.06 1.88 -55.59
CA LEU A 259 -30.84 2.64 -56.58
C LEU A 259 -29.87 3.45 -57.43
N ALA A 260 -29.89 3.19 -58.73
CA ALA A 260 -29.13 3.91 -59.75
C ALA A 260 -29.62 5.37 -59.89
N PRO A 261 -28.76 6.30 -60.37
CA PRO A 261 -29.15 7.68 -60.60
C PRO A 261 -29.78 7.81 -62.00
N ALA A 262 -31.04 8.25 -62.05
CA ALA A 262 -31.68 8.67 -63.30
C ALA A 262 -31.62 10.20 -63.40
N SER A 263 -30.97 10.63 -64.46
CA SER A 263 -30.68 11.99 -64.89
C SER A 263 -31.94 12.85 -65.12
N SER A 264 -31.74 14.14 -64.87
CA SER A 264 -32.57 15.31 -65.20
C SER A 264 -33.23 15.29 -66.58
N LEU A 265 -34.41 15.92 -66.72
CA LEU A 265 -34.78 16.75 -67.88
C LEU A 265 -36.11 17.53 -67.64
N PHE A 266 -36.09 18.83 -68.00
CA PHE A 266 -37.20 19.78 -68.16
C PHE A 266 -37.98 20.23 -66.91
N SER A 267 -38.40 21.48 -66.70
CA SER A 267 -38.29 22.76 -67.43
C SER A 267 -38.79 23.83 -66.45
N GLN A 268 -38.13 25.00 -66.37
CA GLN A 268 -38.80 26.20 -65.83
C GLN A 268 -39.89 26.67 -66.84
N PRO A 269 -40.84 27.54 -66.43
CA PRO A 269 -40.56 28.99 -66.42
C PRO A 269 -41.20 29.78 -65.27
N SER A 270 -40.45 30.81 -64.84
CA SER A 270 -40.84 32.17 -64.44
C SER A 270 -42.31 32.50 -64.09
N LEU A 271 -42.51 33.25 -62.99
CA LEU A 271 -42.72 34.70 -63.06
C LEU A 271 -42.83 35.35 -61.67
N ARG A 272 -42.19 36.52 -61.59
CA ARG A 272 -42.16 37.51 -60.51
C ARG A 272 -43.58 37.98 -60.09
N ARG A 273 -43.76 38.27 -58.81
CA ARG A 273 -43.62 39.63 -58.24
C ARG A 273 -43.48 39.59 -56.73
#